data_AF-A0A4S1E9H4-F1
#
_entry.id   AF-A0A4S1E9H4-F1
#
_cell.length_a   1.000
_cell.length_b   1.000
_cell.length_c   1.000
_cell.angle_alpha   90.00
_cell.angle_beta   90.00
_cell.angle_gamma   90.00
#
_symmetry.space_group_name_H-M   'P 1'
#
loop_
_entity.id
_entity.type
_entity.pdbx_description
1 polymer ?
#
loop_
_entity_poly.entity_id
_entity_poly.type
_entity_poly.pdbx_seq_one_letter_code
_entity_poly.pdbx_strand_id
1 'polypeptide(L)'
;MRQTPALRLHVPEPSGRPGHATDFSYLHLQPAGAAAKPPLDVSARDTVDLAYGLVRVLDDDGAAVGPWATELAPELLRKGMLAMIKTRVFDARMVNAQRQKK
;
A
#
# COMPACT_ATOMS: atom_id res chain seq x y z
N MET A 1 -30.67 -30.44 26.20
CA MET A 1 -29.29 -30.63 25.70
C MET A 1 -28.85 -29.33 25.02
N ARG A 2 -27.81 -28.65 25.51
CA ARG A 2 -27.26 -27.48 24.81
C ARG A 2 -26.51 -27.96 23.57
N GLN A 3 -27.05 -27.68 22.39
CA GLN A 3 -26.34 -27.90 21.12
C GLN A 3 -25.39 -26.73 20.91
N THR A 4 -24.14 -26.88 21.36
CA THR A 4 -23.08 -25.93 21.01
C THR A 4 -22.43 -26.43 19.72
N PRO A 5 -22.30 -25.61 18.67
CA PRO A 5 -21.66 -26.02 17.42
C PRO A 5 -20.20 -26.47 17.67
N ALA A 6 -19.77 -27.51 16.94
CA ALA A 6 -18.41 -28.04 17.05
C ALA A 6 -17.37 -26.99 16.63
N LEU A 7 -16.27 -26.91 17.38
CA LEU A 7 -15.15 -26.05 17.03
C LEU A 7 -14.52 -26.52 15.71
N ARG A 8 -14.01 -25.57 14.92
CA ARG A 8 -13.31 -25.83 13.66
C ARG A 8 -12.03 -25.03 13.56
N LEU A 9 -11.03 -25.57 12.86
CA LEU A 9 -9.83 -24.85 12.47
C LEU A 9 -10.18 -23.86 11.35
N HIS A 10 -9.76 -22.61 11.52
CA HIS A 10 -9.87 -21.61 10.46
C HIS A 10 -8.55 -21.53 9.68
N VAL A 11 -8.63 -21.69 8.37
CA VAL A 11 -7.51 -21.49 7.44
C VAL A 11 -7.92 -20.39 6.46
N PRO A 12 -7.29 -19.21 6.49
CA PRO A 12 -7.62 -18.14 5.55
C PRO A 12 -7.31 -18.53 4.11
N GLU A 13 -8.19 -18.12 3.20
CA GLU A 13 -8.00 -18.30 1.77
C GLU A 13 -8.04 -16.95 1.05
N PRO A 14 -7.20 -16.74 0.01
CA PRO A 14 -7.30 -15.55 -0.81
C PRO A 14 -8.60 -15.56 -1.61
N SER A 15 -9.14 -14.37 -1.89
CA SER A 15 -10.32 -14.23 -2.74
C SER A 15 -10.09 -14.72 -4.17
N GLY A 16 -8.86 -14.54 -4.70
CA GLY A 16 -8.46 -14.96 -6.04
C GLY A 16 -7.56 -16.20 -6.05
N ARG A 17 -7.77 -17.07 -7.03
CA ARG A 17 -6.94 -18.24 -7.39
C ARG A 17 -6.65 -18.20 -8.90
N PRO A 18 -5.69 -18.98 -9.43
CA PRO A 18 -5.48 -19.04 -10.88
C PRO A 18 -6.80 -19.32 -11.63
N GLY A 19 -7.13 -18.48 -12.61
CA GLY A 19 -8.39 -18.54 -13.35
C GLY A 19 -9.55 -17.73 -12.76
N HIS A 20 -9.38 -17.10 -11.59
CA HIS A 20 -10.38 -16.26 -10.94
C HIS A 20 -9.83 -14.86 -10.65
N ALA A 21 -10.70 -13.85 -10.66
CA ALA A 21 -10.33 -12.49 -10.26
C ALA A 21 -10.13 -12.41 -8.73
N THR A 22 -9.16 -11.62 -8.30
CA THR A 22 -8.98 -11.26 -6.89
C THR A 22 -9.94 -10.14 -6.52
N ASP A 23 -10.68 -10.30 -5.43
CA ASP A 23 -11.39 -9.20 -4.77
C ASP A 23 -10.44 -8.49 -3.80
N PHE A 24 -10.24 -7.18 -4.01
CA PHE A 24 -9.38 -6.32 -3.19
C PHE A 24 -10.16 -5.56 -2.11
N SER A 25 -11.45 -5.84 -1.89
CA SER A 25 -12.28 -5.20 -0.86
C SER A 25 -11.74 -5.36 0.57
N TYR A 26 -10.86 -6.34 0.81
CA TYR A 26 -10.16 -6.52 2.08
C TYR A 26 -9.11 -5.42 2.37
N LEU A 27 -8.76 -4.60 1.38
CA LEU A 27 -7.94 -3.41 1.57
C LEU A 27 -8.83 -2.25 2.02
N HIS A 28 -8.60 -1.74 3.23
CA HIS A 28 -9.28 -0.58 3.78
C HIS A 28 -8.74 0.73 3.19
N LEU A 29 -8.95 0.92 1.88
CA LEU A 29 -8.47 2.09 1.15
C LEU A 29 -9.24 3.35 1.56
N GLN A 30 -8.55 4.49 1.53
CA GLN A 30 -9.13 5.81 1.77
C GLN A 30 -8.84 6.74 0.58
N PRO A 31 -9.72 7.73 0.30
CA PRO A 31 -9.44 8.76 -0.68
C PRO A 31 -8.12 9.49 -0.38
N ALA A 32 -7.46 9.97 -1.43
CA ALA A 32 -6.27 10.79 -1.25
C ALA A 32 -6.60 12.03 -0.39
N GLY A 33 -5.68 12.38 0.51
CA GLY A 33 -5.81 13.52 1.42
C GLY A 33 -6.77 13.34 2.59
N ALA A 34 -7.50 12.22 2.68
CA ALA A 34 -8.46 11.99 3.76
C ALA A 34 -7.79 11.78 5.14
N ALA A 35 -6.62 11.13 5.17
CA ALA A 35 -5.89 10.89 6.40
C ALA A 35 -5.30 12.18 6.97
N ALA A 36 -5.57 12.46 8.25
CA ALA A 36 -4.98 13.60 8.95
C ALA A 36 -3.45 13.48 9.03
N LYS A 37 -2.76 14.62 9.10
CA LYS A 37 -1.33 14.69 9.40
C LYS A 37 -1.16 15.14 10.85
N PRO A 38 -0.95 14.24 11.81
CA PRO A 38 -0.81 14.62 13.21
C PRO A 38 0.53 15.32 13.47
N PRO A 39 0.67 16.04 14.59
CA PRO A 39 1.95 16.51 15.10
C PRO A 39 2.96 15.37 15.31
N LEU A 40 4.26 15.69 15.32
CA LEU A 40 5.32 14.68 15.49
C LEU A 40 5.39 14.11 16.91
N ASP A 41 4.83 14.82 17.88
CA ASP A 41 4.75 14.46 19.30
C ASP A 41 3.40 13.81 19.68
N VAL A 42 2.59 13.42 18.69
CA VAL A 42 1.32 12.72 18.90
C VAL A 42 1.50 11.43 19.70
N SER A 43 0.55 11.13 20.59
CA SER A 43 0.59 9.88 21.36
C SER A 43 0.21 8.68 20.47
N ALA A 44 0.73 7.50 20.78
CA ALA A 44 0.37 6.28 20.06
C ALA A 44 -1.13 5.93 20.16
N ARG A 45 -1.82 6.38 21.22
CA ARG A 45 -3.26 6.16 21.37
C ARG A 45 -4.06 6.98 20.34
N ASP A 46 -3.56 8.15 19.98
CA ASP A 46 -4.26 9.07 19.07
C ASP A 46 -4.00 8.73 17.59
N THR A 47 -3.15 7.73 17.29
CA THR A 47 -2.85 7.28 15.93
C THR A 47 -3.58 6.01 15.51
N VAL A 48 -4.51 5.49 16.33
CA VAL A 48 -5.26 4.26 16.04
C VAL A 48 -5.98 4.34 14.69
N ASP A 49 -6.64 5.45 14.38
CA ASP A 49 -7.35 5.62 13.11
C ASP A 49 -6.41 5.61 11.90
N LEU A 50 -5.19 6.14 12.05
CA LEU A 50 -4.16 6.09 11.01
C LEU A 50 -3.62 4.67 10.78
N ALA A 51 -3.55 3.86 11.84
CA ALA A 51 -3.05 2.49 11.75
C ALA A 51 -3.98 1.55 10.94
N TYR A 52 -5.29 1.85 10.94
CA TYR A 52 -6.29 1.12 10.13
C TYR A 52 -6.69 1.86 8.85
N GLY A 53 -6.12 3.03 8.61
CA GLY A 53 -6.38 3.88 7.44
C GLY A 53 -5.29 3.82 6.38
N LEU A 54 -5.30 4.81 5.49
CA LEU A 54 -4.33 4.93 4.41
C LEU A 54 -3.91 6.39 4.21
N VAL A 55 -2.64 6.69 4.46
CA VAL A 55 -2.04 7.96 4.04
C VAL A 55 -1.74 7.89 2.54
N ARG A 56 -2.55 8.61 1.75
CA ARG A 56 -2.40 8.73 0.29
C ARG A 56 -2.41 10.22 -0.09
N VAL A 57 -1.46 10.64 -0.93
CA VAL A 57 -1.30 12.05 -1.34
C VAL A 57 -1.80 12.32 -2.76
N LEU A 58 -1.42 11.47 -3.72
CA LEU A 58 -1.83 11.61 -5.11
C LEU A 58 -3.21 10.98 -5.31
N ASP A 59 -4.16 11.76 -5.80
CA ASP A 59 -5.48 11.27 -6.21
C ASP A 59 -5.42 10.50 -7.54
N ASP A 60 -6.59 10.17 -8.10
CA ASP A 60 -6.69 9.38 -9.33
C ASP A 60 -6.30 10.17 -10.59
N ASP A 61 -6.35 11.52 -10.51
CA ASP A 61 -5.89 12.44 -11.57
C ASP A 61 -4.41 12.83 -11.40
N GLY A 62 -3.76 12.37 -10.33
CA GLY A 62 -2.37 12.64 -10.01
C GLY A 62 -2.13 13.99 -9.32
N ALA A 63 -3.18 14.66 -8.84
CA ALA A 63 -3.05 15.87 -8.05
C ALA A 63 -2.68 15.53 -6.59
N ALA A 64 -1.80 16.33 -6.00
CA ALA A 64 -1.42 16.20 -4.60
C ALA A 64 -2.47 16.91 -3.71
N VAL A 65 -3.14 16.16 -2.83
CA VAL A 65 -4.25 16.66 -2.02
C VAL A 65 -4.08 16.34 -0.52
N GLY A 66 -4.70 17.18 0.32
CA GLY A 66 -4.77 17.00 1.77
C GLY A 66 -3.52 17.42 2.56
N PRO A 67 -3.49 17.17 3.87
CA PRO A 67 -2.50 17.76 4.78
C PRO A 67 -1.10 17.16 4.64
N TRP A 68 -0.99 16.01 3.97
CA TRP A 68 0.28 15.37 3.63
C TRP A 68 0.90 15.89 2.32
N ALA A 69 0.15 16.68 1.52
CA ALA A 69 0.67 17.38 0.36
C ALA A 69 1.49 18.62 0.77
N THR A 70 2.59 18.40 1.48
CA THR A 70 3.53 19.48 1.82
C THR A 70 4.39 19.88 0.64
N GLU A 71 4.93 21.10 0.67
CA GLU A 71 5.90 21.55 -0.32
C GLU A 71 7.13 20.63 -0.34
N LEU A 72 7.36 20.02 -1.50
CA LEU A 72 8.53 19.20 -1.79
C LEU A 72 9.27 19.83 -2.96
N ALA A 73 10.59 19.91 -2.86
CA ALA A 73 11.41 20.36 -3.98
C ALA A 73 11.20 19.42 -5.18
N PRO A 74 10.84 19.92 -6.37
CA PRO A 74 10.61 19.08 -7.55
C PRO A 74 11.81 18.19 -7.90
N GLU A 75 13.03 18.63 -7.60
CA GLU A 75 14.26 17.85 -7.78
C GLU A 75 14.29 16.57 -6.93
N LEU A 76 13.70 16.58 -5.73
CA LEU A 76 13.59 15.38 -4.91
C LEU A 76 12.68 14.35 -5.58
N LEU A 77 11.56 14.79 -6.15
CA LEU A 77 10.63 13.92 -6.87
C LEU A 77 11.27 13.36 -8.15
N ARG A 78 12.01 14.18 -8.91
CA ARG A 78 12.76 13.74 -10.09
C ARG A 78 13.81 12.69 -9.74
N LYS A 79 14.54 12.88 -8.64
CA LYS A 79 15.50 11.90 -8.12
C LYS A 79 14.81 10.59 -7.73
N GLY A 80 13.66 10.67 -7.07
CA GLY A 80 12.84 9.50 -6.72
C GLY A 80 12.37 8.73 -7.95
N MET A 81 11.88 9.44 -8.98
CA MET A 81 11.48 8.85 -10.26
C MET A 81 12.65 8.12 -10.94
N LEU A 82 13.82 8.77 -11.02
CA LEU A 82 15.02 8.15 -11.59
C LEU A 82 15.42 6.88 -10.83
N ALA A 83 15.31 6.89 -9.48
CA ALA A 83 15.58 5.72 -8.68
C ALA A 83 14.60 4.57 -8.99
N MET A 84 13.29 4.85 -9.04
CA MET A 84 12.27 3.83 -9.36
C MET A 84 12.46 3.24 -10.76
N ILE A 85 12.72 4.07 -11.77
CA ILE A 85 12.98 3.61 -13.14
C ILE A 85 14.25 2.76 -13.18
N LYS A 86 15.34 3.23 -12.55
CA LYS A 86 16.61 2.49 -12.50
C LYS A 86 16.42 1.11 -11.90
N THR A 87 15.70 1.01 -10.77
CA THR A 87 15.39 -0.27 -10.13
C THR A 87 14.62 -1.19 -11.08
N ARG A 88 13.54 -0.70 -11.70
CA ARG A 88 12.73 -1.50 -12.64
C ARG A 88 13.52 -2.01 -13.84
N VAL A 89 14.35 -1.15 -14.45
CA VAL A 89 15.20 -1.53 -15.58
C VAL A 89 16.25 -2.55 -15.16
N PHE A 90 16.83 -2.37 -13.97
CA PHE A 90 17.81 -3.30 -13.42
C PHE A 90 17.20 -4.67 -13.14
N ASP A 91 16.05 -4.73 -12.46
CA ASP A 91 15.35 -5.98 -12.17
C ASP A 91 15.05 -6.78 -13.43
N ALA A 92 14.53 -6.11 -14.47
CA ALA A 92 14.25 -6.75 -15.75
C ALA A 92 15.52 -7.34 -16.40
N ARG A 93 16.64 -6.62 -16.30
CA ARG A 93 17.94 -7.11 -16.81
C ARG A 93 18.46 -8.28 -16.00
N MET A 94 18.33 -8.26 -14.68
CA MET A 94 18.81 -9.34 -13.81
C MET A 94 18.01 -10.63 -14.01
N VAL A 95 16.68 -10.55 -14.16
CA VAL A 95 15.86 -11.72 -14.49
C VAL A 95 16.30 -12.34 -15.82
N ASN A 96 16.62 -11.52 -16.82
CA ASN A 96 17.12 -12.03 -18.10
C ASN A 96 18.51 -12.66 -17.99
N ALA A 97 19.43 -12.04 -17.24
CA ALA A 97 20.77 -12.59 -17.00
C ALA A 97 20.69 -13.96 -16.28
N GLN A 98 19.83 -14.05 -15.25
CA GLN A 98 19.59 -15.28 -14.51
C GLN A 98 19.10 -16.41 -15.43
N ARG A 99 18.16 -16.12 -16.34
CA ARG A 99 17.66 -17.10 -17.33
C ARG A 99 18.73 -17.54 -18.32
N GLN A 100 19.69 -16.66 -18.60
CA GLN A 100 20.85 -16.94 -19.46
C GLN A 100 22.02 -17.60 -18.70
N LYS A 101 21.88 -17.86 -17.39
CA LYS A 101 22.93 -18.40 -16.51
C LYS A 101 24.21 -17.55 -16.52
N LYS A 102 24.05 -16.23 -16.62
CA LYS A 102 25.13 -15.24 -16.52
C LYS A 102 25.30 -14.73 -15.09
#